data_AF-A0A8H3C7X2-F1
#
_entry.id   AF-A0A8H3C7X2-F1
#
_cell.length_a   1.000
_cell.length_b   1.000
_cell.length_c   1.000
_cell.angle_alpha   90.00
_cell.angle_beta   90.00
_cell.angle_gamma   90.00
#
_symmetry.space_group_name_H-M   'P 1'
#
loop_
_entity.id
_entity.type
_entity.pdbx_description
1 polymer ?
#
loop_
_entity_poly.entity_id
_entity_poly.type
_entity_poly.pdbx_seq_one_letter_code
_entity_poly.pdbx_strand_id
1 'polypeptide(L)'
;MLFYPLSALLAATTLAAPVKRDVPVQNCVMVASGSLVGAGGQQFYLSDDKAGVTYAGDNSTSFLVEFQSCDPNFTKYPNSGDGPYAGHIMVVSEQKCLEVPSYENYGSETYPLRLNDCYYSSDSGQFAFTFLKKGDDYYWSGATMSDGSLVQNGEQGCTDGLFGYKTGENNAFIDSGNANVACASGADVKAFKIAP
;
A
#
# COMPACT_ATOMS: atom_id res chain seq x y z
N MET A 1 -29.10 -50.29 47.73
CA MET A 1 -28.05 -50.04 46.72
C MET A 1 -28.73 -50.03 45.36
N LEU A 2 -28.86 -48.87 44.73
CA LEU A 2 -29.36 -48.70 43.37
C LEU A 2 -28.39 -47.75 42.67
N PHE A 3 -27.56 -48.30 41.79
CA PHE A 3 -26.65 -47.56 40.92
C PHE A 3 -27.42 -47.12 39.68
N TYR A 4 -27.54 -45.81 39.45
CA TYR A 4 -27.93 -45.25 38.16
C TYR A 4 -26.67 -44.85 37.39
N PRO A 5 -26.45 -45.31 36.14
CA PRO A 5 -25.37 -44.80 35.32
C PRO A 5 -25.81 -43.47 34.69
N LEU A 6 -25.16 -42.38 35.09
CA LEU A 6 -25.24 -41.11 34.37
C LEU A 6 -24.53 -41.30 33.02
N SER A 7 -25.29 -41.52 31.95
CA SER A 7 -24.74 -41.52 30.59
C SER A 7 -24.38 -40.09 30.21
N ALA A 8 -23.09 -39.80 30.13
CA ALA A 8 -22.59 -38.54 29.59
C ALA A 8 -22.84 -38.52 28.07
N LEU A 9 -23.81 -37.73 27.62
CA LEU A 9 -23.88 -37.34 26.21
C LEU A 9 -22.72 -36.38 25.93
N LEU A 10 -21.66 -36.87 25.30
CA LEU A 10 -20.75 -35.99 24.56
C LEU A 10 -21.51 -35.46 23.34
N ALA A 11 -21.97 -34.22 23.43
CA ALA A 11 -22.35 -33.48 22.24
C ALA A 11 -21.10 -33.27 21.39
N ALA A 12 -20.97 -34.04 20.31
CA ALA A 12 -19.96 -33.80 19.29
C ALA A 12 -20.30 -32.46 18.62
N THR A 13 -19.63 -31.39 19.05
CA THR A 13 -19.63 -30.13 18.31
C THR A 13 -18.87 -30.37 17.01
N THR A 14 -19.59 -30.73 15.96
CA THR A 14 -19.06 -30.67 14.61
C THR A 14 -18.67 -29.23 14.35
N LEU A 15 -17.36 -28.92 14.43
CA LEU A 15 -16.85 -27.67 13.89
C LEU A 15 -17.27 -27.61 12.42
N ALA A 16 -18.22 -26.74 12.12
CA ALA A 16 -18.61 -26.48 10.75
C ALA A 16 -17.34 -26.10 9.98
N ALA A 17 -17.06 -26.82 8.89
CA ALA A 17 -15.96 -26.46 8.00
C ALA A 17 -16.15 -25.00 7.58
N PRO A 18 -15.08 -24.18 7.55
CA PRO A 18 -15.19 -22.79 7.13
C PRO A 18 -15.86 -22.74 5.76
N VAL A 19 -17.01 -22.07 5.70
CA VAL A 19 -17.75 -21.88 4.45
C VAL A 19 -16.83 -21.08 3.52
N LYS A 20 -16.50 -21.67 2.36
CA LYS A 20 -15.77 -20.97 1.31
C LYS A 20 -16.60 -19.76 0.89
N ARG A 21 -16.23 -18.56 1.34
CA ARG A 21 -16.88 -17.32 0.93
C ARG A 21 -16.50 -17.06 -0.53
N ASP A 22 -17.52 -16.83 -1.36
CA ASP A 22 -17.32 -16.32 -2.72
C ASP A 22 -17.01 -14.82 -2.61
N VAL A 23 -15.73 -14.48 -2.73
CA VAL A 23 -15.23 -13.12 -2.62
C VAL A 23 -14.81 -12.68 -4.02
N PRO A 24 -15.38 -11.60 -4.58
CA PRO A 24 -14.99 -11.14 -5.91
C PRO A 24 -13.50 -10.81 -5.94
N VAL A 25 -12.81 -11.37 -6.92
CA VAL A 25 -11.40 -11.06 -7.23
C VAL A 25 -11.38 -9.80 -8.09
N GLN A 26 -10.50 -8.85 -7.78
CA GLN A 26 -10.34 -7.67 -8.62
C GLN A 26 -9.55 -8.00 -9.89
N ASN A 27 -9.98 -7.43 -11.01
CA ASN A 27 -9.21 -7.37 -12.25
C ASN A 27 -8.56 -6.00 -12.35
N CYS A 28 -7.23 -5.97 -12.44
CA CYS A 28 -6.47 -4.73 -12.52
C CYS A 28 -5.96 -4.49 -13.95
N VAL A 29 -6.01 -3.24 -14.40
CA VAL A 29 -5.53 -2.80 -15.71
C VAL A 29 -4.58 -1.63 -15.55
N MET A 30 -3.47 -1.66 -16.29
CA MET A 30 -2.50 -0.57 -16.30
C MET A 30 -3.15 0.72 -16.83
N VAL A 31 -2.98 1.80 -16.07
CA VAL A 31 -3.43 3.15 -16.42
C VAL A 31 -2.28 4.13 -16.57
N ALA A 32 -1.13 3.87 -15.92
CA ALA A 32 0.10 4.60 -16.13
C ALA A 32 1.31 3.68 -15.91
N SER A 33 2.44 4.02 -16.54
CA SER A 33 3.71 3.33 -16.38
C SER A 33 4.84 4.36 -16.39
N GLY A 34 5.91 4.09 -15.66
CA GLY A 34 7.07 4.96 -15.58
C GLY A 34 8.03 4.55 -14.48
N SER A 35 9.02 5.39 -14.19
CA SER A 35 9.92 5.19 -13.04
C SER A 35 9.30 5.75 -11.77
N LEU A 36 9.45 5.02 -10.65
CA LEU A 36 9.12 5.58 -9.33
C LEU A 36 10.21 6.57 -8.91
N VAL A 37 9.88 7.85 -8.84
CA VAL A 37 10.84 8.93 -8.51
C VAL A 37 10.29 9.87 -7.46
N GLY A 38 11.18 10.67 -6.88
CA GLY A 38 10.83 11.72 -5.93
C GLY A 38 11.03 13.13 -6.49
N ALA A 39 10.76 14.13 -5.66
CA ALA A 39 11.00 15.53 -6.00
C ALA A 39 12.47 15.77 -6.38
N GLY A 40 12.69 16.66 -7.35
CA GLY A 40 14.03 16.95 -7.87
C GLY A 40 14.68 15.82 -8.67
N GLY A 41 14.00 14.67 -8.83
CA GLY A 41 14.57 13.50 -9.49
C GLY A 41 15.27 12.52 -8.55
N GLN A 42 14.97 12.54 -7.24
CA GLN A 42 15.39 11.49 -6.31
C GLN A 42 15.03 10.12 -6.89
N GLN A 43 16.02 9.22 -6.93
CA GLN A 43 15.88 7.87 -7.48
C GLN A 43 15.74 6.84 -6.34
N PHE A 44 15.17 5.68 -6.67
CA PHE A 44 14.88 4.58 -5.74
C PHE A 44 15.21 3.22 -6.38
N TYR A 45 15.64 2.27 -5.57
CA TYR A 45 15.91 0.88 -5.96
C TYR A 45 15.11 -0.10 -5.14
N LEU A 46 14.99 -1.32 -5.65
CA LEU A 46 14.65 -2.44 -4.79
C LEU A 46 15.86 -2.79 -3.92
N SER A 47 15.61 -3.16 -2.67
CA SER A 47 16.64 -3.76 -1.83
C SER A 47 17.20 -5.03 -2.47
N ASP A 48 18.42 -5.43 -2.08
CA ASP A 48 19.10 -6.61 -2.66
C ASP A 48 18.28 -7.91 -2.47
N ASP A 49 17.57 -8.02 -1.35
CA ASP A 49 16.66 -9.12 -1.04
C ASP A 49 15.27 -8.97 -1.68
N LYS A 50 15.03 -7.85 -2.38
CA LYS A 50 13.78 -7.47 -3.03
C LYS A 50 12.59 -7.47 -2.07
N ALA A 51 12.84 -7.24 -0.79
CA ALA A 51 11.79 -7.15 0.22
C ALA A 51 11.20 -5.73 0.32
N GLY A 52 11.92 -4.70 -0.15
CA GLY A 52 11.48 -3.32 -0.04
C GLY A 52 12.21 -2.37 -0.98
N VAL A 53 12.16 -1.09 -0.64
CA VAL A 53 12.71 0.00 -1.47
C VAL A 53 13.80 0.75 -0.71
N THR A 54 14.86 1.11 -1.42
CA THR A 54 16.02 1.87 -0.92
C THR A 54 16.22 3.15 -1.73
N TYR A 55 16.91 4.12 -1.13
CA TYR A 55 17.41 5.27 -1.89
C TYR A 55 18.50 4.82 -2.86
N ALA A 56 18.46 5.42 -4.05
CA ALA A 56 19.46 5.21 -5.08
C ALA A 56 20.69 6.09 -4.87
N GLY A 57 21.88 5.52 -5.05
CA GLY A 57 23.11 6.31 -5.19
C GLY A 57 23.15 7.09 -6.52
N ASP A 58 24.03 8.10 -6.57
CA ASP A 58 24.23 8.95 -7.74
C ASP A 58 24.47 8.12 -9.02
N ASN A 59 23.81 8.50 -10.12
CA ASN A 59 23.84 7.86 -11.47
C ASN A 59 23.02 6.59 -11.67
N SER A 60 22.05 6.34 -10.79
CA SER A 60 21.26 5.11 -10.81
C SER A 60 19.81 5.44 -11.22
N THR A 61 19.29 4.81 -12.28
CA THR A 61 17.88 4.97 -12.73
C THR A 61 16.89 4.13 -11.91
N SER A 62 15.86 4.78 -11.39
CA SER A 62 14.77 4.14 -10.65
C SER A 62 14.12 2.97 -11.39
N PHE A 63 13.65 1.99 -10.61
CA PHE A 63 12.88 0.87 -11.13
C PHE A 63 11.55 1.31 -11.76
N LEU A 64 11.11 0.52 -12.74
CA LEU A 64 9.85 0.72 -13.43
C LEU A 64 8.68 0.22 -12.61
N VAL A 65 7.62 1.00 -12.63
CA VAL A 65 6.34 0.71 -12.00
C VAL A 65 5.17 0.99 -12.93
N GLU A 66 4.09 0.26 -12.70
CA GLU A 66 2.79 0.50 -13.29
C GLU A 66 1.82 0.91 -12.21
N PHE A 67 1.07 1.99 -12.43
CA PHE A 67 -0.18 2.17 -11.72
C PHE A 67 -1.27 1.37 -12.42
N GLN A 68 -1.89 0.46 -11.68
CA GLN A 68 -2.96 -0.39 -12.18
C GLN A 68 -4.26 -0.10 -11.43
N SER A 69 -5.29 0.33 -12.14
CA SER A 69 -6.62 0.54 -11.55
C SER A 69 -7.39 -0.78 -11.57
N CYS A 70 -8.17 -1.04 -10.51
CA CYS A 70 -8.78 -2.35 -10.29
C CYS A 70 -10.31 -2.28 -10.21
N ASP A 71 -10.98 -3.28 -10.79
CA ASP A 71 -12.44 -3.45 -10.78
C ASP A 71 -12.82 -4.83 -10.19
N PRO A 72 -13.80 -4.93 -9.28
CA PRO A 72 -14.64 -3.85 -8.73
C PRO A 72 -13.86 -2.88 -7.84
N ASN A 73 -14.12 -1.59 -8.00
CA ASN A 73 -13.55 -0.57 -7.13
C ASN A 73 -14.21 -0.59 -5.73
N PHE A 74 -13.63 -1.34 -4.80
CA PHE A 74 -14.14 -1.47 -3.44
C PHE A 74 -14.02 -0.19 -2.60
N THR A 75 -13.13 0.74 -2.97
CA THR A 75 -12.95 2.02 -2.24
C THR A 75 -14.06 3.02 -2.53
N LYS A 76 -14.79 2.83 -3.63
CA LYS A 76 -15.84 3.73 -4.14
C LYS A 76 -15.34 5.14 -4.53
N TYR A 77 -14.04 5.38 -4.61
CA TYR A 77 -13.52 6.65 -5.14
C TYR A 77 -13.77 6.77 -6.65
N PRO A 78 -14.09 7.97 -7.17
CA PRO A 78 -14.28 8.18 -8.59
C PRO A 78 -12.93 8.13 -9.33
N ASN A 79 -12.72 7.10 -10.15
CA ASN A 79 -11.53 6.96 -11.01
C ASN A 79 -11.65 7.82 -12.30
N SER A 80 -11.86 9.15 -12.17
CA SER A 80 -12.03 10.04 -13.34
C SER A 80 -11.42 11.43 -13.13
N GLY A 81 -10.73 11.96 -14.15
CA GLY A 81 -10.17 13.31 -14.14
C GLY A 81 -8.98 13.44 -13.19
N ASP A 82 -8.77 14.64 -12.65
CA ASP A 82 -7.89 14.82 -11.49
C ASP A 82 -8.63 14.37 -10.22
N GLY A 83 -7.98 13.57 -9.39
CA GLY A 83 -8.64 13.01 -8.20
C GLY A 83 -8.09 11.67 -7.73
N PRO A 84 -8.74 11.06 -6.74
CA PRO A 84 -8.34 9.78 -6.18
C PRO A 84 -8.65 8.63 -7.14
N TYR A 85 -7.65 7.81 -7.44
CA TYR A 85 -7.76 6.56 -8.17
C TYR A 85 -7.43 5.39 -7.24
N ALA A 86 -8.30 4.39 -7.22
CA ALA A 86 -8.04 3.14 -6.52
C ALA A 86 -7.30 2.15 -7.42
N GLY A 87 -6.30 1.48 -6.86
CA GLY A 87 -5.45 0.56 -7.60
C GLY A 87 -4.16 0.22 -6.88
N HIS A 88 -3.20 -0.36 -7.58
CA HIS A 88 -1.89 -0.73 -7.03
C HIS A 88 -0.74 -0.11 -7.83
N ILE A 89 0.40 0.08 -7.18
CA ILE A 89 1.67 0.24 -7.88
C ILE A 89 2.31 -1.14 -8.01
N MET A 90 2.32 -1.69 -9.21
CA MET A 90 3.06 -2.91 -9.52
C MET A 90 4.49 -2.55 -9.89
N VAL A 91 5.47 -3.20 -9.26
CA VAL A 91 6.86 -3.21 -9.70
C VAL A 91 7.02 -4.22 -10.82
N VAL A 92 7.35 -3.73 -12.01
CA VAL A 92 7.28 -4.50 -13.26
C VAL A 92 8.24 -5.70 -13.25
N SER A 93 9.45 -5.53 -12.73
CA SER A 93 10.46 -6.61 -12.71
C SER A 93 10.07 -7.77 -11.80
N GLU A 94 9.33 -7.49 -10.73
CA GLU A 94 8.99 -8.48 -9.70
C GLU A 94 7.56 -9.01 -9.83
N GLN A 95 6.71 -8.35 -10.63
CA GLN A 95 5.27 -8.64 -10.71
C GLN A 95 4.61 -8.64 -9.32
N LYS A 96 5.09 -7.73 -8.46
CA LYS A 96 4.66 -7.53 -7.07
C LYS A 96 4.27 -6.10 -6.85
N CYS A 97 3.38 -5.88 -5.90
CA CYS A 97 2.86 -4.57 -5.58
C CYS A 97 3.61 -3.96 -4.40
N LEU A 98 3.79 -2.64 -4.45
CA LEU A 98 4.27 -1.88 -3.31
C LEU A 98 3.20 -1.86 -2.21
N GLU A 99 3.60 -2.23 -1.01
CA GLU A 99 2.74 -2.33 0.17
C GLU A 99 3.29 -1.46 1.32
N VAL A 100 2.37 -0.81 2.04
CA VAL A 100 2.64 -0.19 3.35
C VAL A 100 1.88 -0.97 4.42
N PRO A 101 2.56 -1.77 5.26
CA PRO A 101 1.90 -2.56 6.29
C PRO A 101 1.48 -1.66 7.45
N SER A 102 0.19 -1.43 7.56
CA SER A 102 -0.44 -0.48 8.49
C SER A 102 -0.58 -1.01 9.93
N TYR A 103 -0.80 -2.32 10.13
CA TYR A 103 -1.03 -2.90 11.46
C TYR A 103 0.25 -3.05 12.29
N GLU A 104 1.38 -3.33 11.64
CA GLU A 104 2.64 -3.57 12.33
C GLU A 104 3.25 -2.29 12.92
N ASN A 105 2.89 -1.12 12.38
CA ASN A 105 3.55 0.15 12.69
C ASN A 105 2.57 1.29 12.96
N TYR A 106 1.34 0.98 13.41
CA TYR A 106 0.35 2.00 13.72
C TYR A 106 0.90 3.02 14.74
N GLY A 107 0.83 4.32 14.42
CA GLY A 107 1.39 5.42 15.23
C GLY A 107 2.89 5.67 15.02
N SER A 108 3.56 4.95 14.12
CA SER A 108 4.96 5.22 13.76
C SER A 108 5.10 6.45 12.87
N GLU A 109 6.16 7.23 13.06
CA GLU A 109 6.46 8.40 12.21
C GLU A 109 6.67 8.02 10.73
N THR A 110 7.21 6.82 10.48
CA THR A 110 7.43 6.27 9.13
C THR A 110 7.01 4.80 9.07
N TYR A 111 6.67 4.34 7.87
CA TYR A 111 6.21 2.98 7.59
C TYR A 111 7.11 2.32 6.55
N PRO A 112 7.47 1.04 6.69
CA PRO A 112 8.30 0.37 5.71
C PRO A 112 7.56 0.22 4.38
N LEU A 113 8.30 0.34 3.29
CA LEU A 113 7.82 0.07 1.94
C LEU A 113 8.21 -1.35 1.54
N ARG A 114 7.23 -2.22 1.31
CA ARG A 114 7.46 -3.65 1.03
C ARG A 114 6.99 -4.05 -0.36
N LEU A 115 7.50 -5.18 -0.85
CA LEU A 115 6.96 -5.87 -2.01
C LEU A 115 6.12 -7.08 -1.58
N ASN A 116 4.87 -7.13 -2.06
CA ASN A 116 3.96 -8.23 -1.78
C ASN A 116 3.22 -8.66 -3.05
N ASP A 117 2.56 -9.80 -3.00
CA ASP A 117 1.71 -10.24 -4.10
C ASP A 117 0.59 -9.22 -4.33
N CYS A 118 0.30 -8.92 -5.60
CA CYS A 118 -0.77 -8.02 -5.99
C CYS A 118 -2.14 -8.66 -5.78
N TYR A 119 -2.53 -8.90 -4.52
CA TYR A 119 -3.79 -9.55 -4.18
C TYR A 119 -4.72 -8.60 -3.43
N TYR A 120 -5.89 -8.34 -4.02
CA TYR A 120 -7.02 -7.74 -3.32
C TYR A 120 -8.27 -8.60 -3.39
N SER A 121 -8.86 -8.87 -2.24
CA SER A 121 -10.19 -9.44 -2.10
C SER A 121 -11.02 -8.57 -1.16
N SER A 122 -12.35 -8.58 -1.31
CA SER A 122 -13.28 -7.82 -0.47
C SER A 122 -13.36 -8.33 0.99
N ASP A 123 -12.39 -9.13 1.43
CA ASP A 123 -12.25 -9.46 2.84
C ASP A 123 -11.71 -8.22 3.54
N SER A 124 -12.52 -7.65 4.44
CA SER A 124 -12.40 -6.31 5.02
C SER A 124 -11.12 -6.03 5.83
N GLY A 125 -10.12 -6.91 5.76
CA GLY A 125 -8.78 -6.73 6.33
C GLY A 125 -7.73 -6.20 5.35
N GLN A 126 -8.08 -5.88 4.10
CA GLN A 126 -7.12 -5.46 3.07
C GLN A 126 -7.13 -3.95 2.83
N PHE A 127 -5.95 -3.33 2.98
CA PHE A 127 -5.72 -1.88 2.97
C PHE A 127 -5.75 -1.30 1.57
N ALA A 128 -6.85 -0.81 1.03
CA ALA A 128 -6.88 -0.33 -0.35
C ALA A 128 -5.91 0.83 -0.62
N PHE A 129 -5.03 0.72 -1.61
CA PHE A 129 -4.15 1.84 -1.97
C PHE A 129 -4.89 2.86 -2.84
N THR A 130 -4.71 4.13 -2.50
CA THR A 130 -5.20 5.26 -3.30
C THR A 130 -4.05 6.02 -3.91
N PHE A 131 -4.33 6.59 -5.07
CA PHE A 131 -3.43 7.46 -5.82
C PHE A 131 -4.13 8.75 -6.15
N LEU A 132 -3.39 9.86 -6.14
CA LEU A 132 -3.91 11.14 -6.59
C LEU A 132 -3.35 11.43 -7.98
N LYS A 133 -4.22 11.43 -8.99
CA LYS A 133 -3.86 11.92 -10.32
C LYS A 133 -3.98 13.44 -10.35
N LYS A 134 -2.94 14.12 -10.81
CA LYS A 134 -2.96 15.56 -11.12
C LYS A 134 -2.27 15.79 -12.46
N GLY A 135 -3.03 16.20 -13.49
CA GLY A 135 -2.48 16.26 -14.85
C GLY A 135 -2.02 14.87 -15.32
N ASP A 136 -0.80 14.76 -15.84
CA ASP A 136 -0.22 13.49 -16.29
C ASP A 136 0.48 12.71 -15.16
N ASP A 137 0.55 13.30 -13.95
CA ASP A 137 1.30 12.75 -12.83
C ASP A 137 0.40 11.95 -11.89
N TYR A 138 0.93 10.82 -11.43
CA TYR A 138 0.32 9.99 -10.39
C TYR A 138 1.15 10.05 -9.12
N TYR A 139 0.52 10.53 -8.05
CA TYR A 139 1.12 10.63 -6.73
C TYR A 139 0.56 9.56 -5.81
N TRP A 140 1.40 9.06 -4.92
CA TRP A 140 0.94 8.10 -3.93
C TRP A 140 0.14 8.80 -2.81
N SER A 141 -1.16 8.49 -2.69
CA SER A 141 -2.03 9.06 -1.65
C SER A 141 -2.28 8.10 -0.46
N GLY A 142 -1.64 6.93 -0.44
CA GLY A 142 -1.53 6.05 0.72
C GLY A 142 -2.48 4.87 0.74
N ALA A 143 -2.62 4.25 1.92
CA ALA A 143 -3.59 3.19 2.20
C ALA A 143 -4.92 3.77 2.70
N THR A 144 -6.03 3.12 2.36
CA THR A 144 -7.40 3.45 2.75
C THR A 144 -8.08 2.21 3.33
N MET A 145 -8.89 2.42 4.36
CA MET A 145 -9.77 1.40 4.91
C MET A 145 -10.94 1.15 3.96
N SER A 146 -11.66 0.04 4.18
CA SER A 146 -12.80 -0.40 3.36
C SER A 146 -14.01 0.56 3.36
N ASP A 147 -14.02 1.56 4.25
CA ASP A 147 -15.01 2.64 4.29
C ASP A 147 -14.57 3.92 3.55
N GLY A 148 -13.38 3.93 2.93
CA GLY A 148 -12.82 5.10 2.25
C GLY A 148 -12.21 6.13 3.22
N SER A 149 -11.90 5.75 4.45
CA SER A 149 -11.04 6.56 5.33
C SER A 149 -9.56 6.25 5.06
N LEU A 150 -8.69 7.25 5.07
CA LEU A 150 -7.25 7.05 4.92
C LEU A 150 -6.67 6.38 6.18
N VAL A 151 -5.68 5.50 6.01
CA VAL A 151 -4.82 5.07 7.13
C VAL A 151 -3.98 6.26 7.53
N GLN A 152 -4.54 7.07 8.41
CA GLN A 152 -3.89 8.25 8.95
C GLN A 152 -3.10 7.84 10.18
N ASN A 153 -1.84 8.28 10.21
CA ASN A 153 -1.03 8.31 11.42
C ASN A 153 -1.86 9.02 12.51
N GLY A 154 -2.00 8.41 13.69
CA GLY A 154 -3.04 8.72 14.67
C GLY A 154 -3.32 10.22 14.92
N GLU A 155 -4.60 10.59 15.04
CA GLU A 155 -5.21 11.88 15.46
C GLU A 155 -4.69 13.21 14.84
N GLN A 156 -3.57 13.22 14.10
CA GLN A 156 -2.96 14.41 13.48
C GLN A 156 -2.49 14.20 12.03
N GLY A 157 -2.57 12.96 11.49
CA GLY A 157 -1.78 12.54 10.33
C GLY A 157 -2.39 12.79 8.95
N CYS A 158 -1.58 13.36 8.06
CA CYS A 158 -1.80 13.43 6.62
C CYS A 158 -3.09 14.07 6.13
N THR A 159 -3.32 15.30 6.58
CA THR A 159 -4.40 16.17 6.10
C THR A 159 -4.36 16.41 4.58
N ASP A 160 -3.15 16.42 4.00
CA ASP A 160 -2.95 16.68 2.58
C ASP A 160 -3.12 15.42 1.72
N GLY A 161 -3.34 14.26 2.37
CA GLY A 161 -3.66 13.00 1.72
C GLY A 161 -2.54 12.41 0.85
N LEU A 162 -1.30 12.89 0.96
CA LEU A 162 -0.17 12.39 0.17
C LEU A 162 0.86 11.71 1.05
N PHE A 163 1.43 10.63 0.52
CA PHE A 163 2.52 9.90 1.14
C PHE A 163 3.80 10.06 0.31
N GLY A 164 4.91 10.04 1.01
CA GLY A 164 6.20 10.42 0.47
C GLY A 164 7.36 9.76 1.19
N TYR A 165 8.55 10.27 0.94
CA TYR A 165 9.80 9.85 1.56
C TYR A 165 10.44 11.02 2.29
N LYS A 166 11.23 10.72 3.33
CA LYS A 166 12.03 11.72 4.02
C LYS A 166 13.22 12.12 3.15
N THR A 167 13.48 13.42 3.04
CA THR A 167 14.68 13.95 2.39
C THR A 167 15.83 14.08 3.39
N GLY A 168 17.06 14.23 2.87
CA GLY A 168 18.21 14.55 3.71
C GLY A 168 18.13 15.97 4.28
N GLU A 169 19.16 16.35 5.05
CA GLU A 169 19.28 17.71 5.59
C GLU A 169 19.11 18.77 4.49
N ASN A 170 18.36 19.83 4.78
CA ASN A 170 18.05 20.91 3.83
C ASN A 170 17.35 20.43 2.54
N ASN A 171 16.62 19.31 2.57
CA ASN A 171 16.00 18.67 1.41
C ASN A 171 16.99 18.11 0.38
N ALA A 172 18.21 17.76 0.82
CA ALA A 172 19.18 17.08 -0.03
C ALA A 172 18.68 15.68 -0.45
N PHE A 173 19.21 15.19 -1.58
CA PHE A 173 19.01 13.80 -1.96
C PHE A 173 19.67 12.87 -0.95
N ILE A 174 19.04 11.72 -0.76
CA ILE A 174 19.58 10.60 0.00
C ILE A 174 20.09 9.59 -1.01
N ASP A 175 21.28 9.05 -0.78
CA ASP A 175 21.96 8.13 -1.70
C ASP A 175 21.93 6.67 -1.23
N SER A 176 21.45 6.42 0.00
CA SER A 176 21.54 5.11 0.64
C SER A 176 20.51 4.92 1.76
N GLY A 177 20.29 3.65 2.13
CA GLY A 177 19.35 3.26 3.18
C GLY A 177 17.93 3.00 2.69
N ASN A 178 17.08 2.51 3.59
CA ASN A 178 15.71 2.15 3.27
C ASN A 178 14.85 3.40 3.05
N ALA A 179 14.10 3.41 1.95
CA ALA A 179 13.09 4.41 1.69
C ALA A 179 11.79 3.98 2.39
N ASN A 180 11.52 4.58 3.54
CA ASN A 180 10.27 4.40 4.25
C ASN A 180 9.25 5.46 3.81
N VAL A 181 7.98 5.07 3.85
CA VAL A 181 6.85 5.94 3.61
C VAL A 181 6.60 6.81 4.82
N ALA A 182 6.50 8.12 4.61
CA ALA A 182 6.12 9.11 5.61
C ALA A 182 4.96 9.95 5.07
N CYS A 183 4.23 10.58 5.99
CA CYS A 183 3.20 11.53 5.58
C CYS A 183 3.84 12.79 4.98
N ALA A 184 3.39 13.20 3.79
CA ALA A 184 3.91 14.37 3.08
C ALA A 184 3.35 15.71 3.61
N SER A 185 3.08 15.82 4.91
CA SER A 185 2.72 17.07 5.60
C SER A 185 3.94 17.76 6.24
N GLY A 186 5.04 17.03 6.43
CA GLY A 186 6.31 17.57 6.95
C GLY A 186 7.11 18.31 5.87
N ALA A 187 7.85 19.36 6.26
CA ALA A 187 8.66 20.13 5.32
C ALA A 187 9.78 19.31 4.65
N ASP A 188 10.26 18.28 5.35
CA ASP A 188 11.29 17.31 4.97
C ASP A 188 10.73 16.04 4.30
N VAL A 189 9.44 16.00 4.00
CA VAL A 189 8.82 14.87 3.28
C VAL A 189 8.39 15.32 1.90
N LYS A 190 8.74 14.55 0.87
CA LYS A 190 8.34 14.82 -0.52
C LYS A 190 7.56 13.64 -1.07
N ALA A 191 6.53 13.93 -1.87
CA ALA A 191 5.68 12.89 -2.46
C ALA A 191 6.47 11.99 -3.42
N PHE A 192 6.12 10.71 -3.44
CA PHE A 192 6.48 9.82 -4.54
C PHE A 192 5.64 10.16 -5.78
N LYS A 193 6.24 9.96 -6.96
CA LYS A 193 5.59 10.15 -8.26
C LYS A 193 6.00 9.04 -9.22
N ILE A 194 5.09 8.67 -10.11
CA ILE A 194 5.42 7.90 -11.32
C ILE A 194 5.77 8.91 -12.42
N ALA A 195 7.02 8.91 -12.87
CA ALA A 195 7.48 9.72 -13.99
C ALA A 195 7.49 8.89 -15.28
N PRO A 196 6.72 9.27 -16.31
CA PRO A 196 6.67 8.56 -17.59
C PRO A 196 8.03 8.43 -18.28
#